data_AF-A0A1Y0IJ52-F1
#
_entry.id   AF-A0A1Y0IJ52-F1
#
_cell.length_a   1.000
_cell.length_b   1.000
_cell.length_c   1.000
_cell.angle_alpha   90.00
_cell.angle_beta   90.00
_cell.angle_gamma   90.00
#
_symmetry.space_group_name_H-M   'P 1'
#
loop_
_entity.id
_entity.type
_entity.pdbx_description
1 polymer ?
#
loop_
_entity_poly.entity_id
_entity_poly.type
_entity_poly.pdbx_seq_one_letter_code
_entity_poly.pdbx_strand_id
1 'polypeptide(L)' 'MLEIGATAPDFHAESTEGPVHLYDDYKGKKNVILIFYPINNTPG' A
#
# COMPACT_ATOMS: atom_id res chain seq x y z
N MET A 1 4.65 12.26 7.10
CA MET A 1 4.44 12.39 5.64
C MET A 1 5.70 11.86 4.97
N LEU A 2 5.59 11.07 3.90
CA LEU A 2 6.77 10.62 3.17
C LEU A 2 7.21 11.74 2.22
N GLU A 3 8.51 12.02 2.19
CA GLU A 3 9.09 12.98 1.25
C GLU A 3 9.11 12.40 -0.16
N ILE A 4 9.04 13.26 -1.18
CA ILE A 4 9.16 12.84 -2.58
C ILE A 4 10.54 12.20 -2.80
N GLY A 5 10.55 11.03 -3.43
CA GLY A 5 11.79 10.26 -3.68
C GLY A 5 12.26 9.43 -2.49
N ALA A 6 11.60 9.54 -1.32
CA ALA A 6 11.86 8.63 -0.22
C ALA A 6 11.54 7.19 -0.63
N THR A 7 12.38 6.26 -0.19
CA THR A 7 12.09 4.84 -0.33
C THR A 7 10.81 4.51 0.44
N ALA A 8 9.85 3.87 -0.23
CA ALA A 8 8.61 3.43 0.42
C ALA A 8 8.95 2.46 1.57
N PRO A 9 8.35 2.62 2.77
CA PRO A 9 8.62 1.72 3.88
C PRO A 9 8.15 0.30 3.54
N ASP A 10 8.98 -0.69 3.86
CA ASP A 10 8.56 -2.07 3.76
C ASP A 10 7.50 -2.38 4.82
N PHE A 11 6.43 -3.07 4.43
CA PHE A 11 5.34 -3.41 5.33
C PHE A 11 4.74 -4.77 5.01
N HIS A 12 4.15 -5.37 6.04
CA HIS A 12 3.29 -6.53 5.95
C HIS A 12 1.91 -6.16 6.51
N ALA A 13 0.86 -6.43 5.74
CA ALA A 13 -0.52 -6.23 6.14
C ALA A 13 -1.42 -7.38 5.67
N GLU A 14 -2.48 -7.65 6.42
CA GLU A 14 -3.56 -8.53 5.98
C GLU A 14 -4.47 -7.79 4.99
N SER A 15 -4.91 -8.50 3.95
CA SER A 15 -5.87 -7.98 2.96
C SER A 15 -6.99 -8.99 2.69
N THR A 16 -8.01 -8.56 1.95
CA THR A 16 -9.11 -9.43 1.52
C THR A 16 -8.66 -10.55 0.58
N GLU A 17 -7.48 -10.44 -0.04
CA GLU A 17 -6.91 -11.46 -0.93
C GLU A 17 -5.81 -12.29 -0.24
N GLY A 18 -5.57 -12.05 1.06
CA GLY A 18 -4.50 -12.66 1.84
C GLY A 18 -3.42 -11.66 2.27
N PRO A 19 -2.34 -12.13 2.89
CA PRO A 19 -1.24 -11.27 3.34
C PRO A 19 -0.56 -10.57 2.17
N VAL A 20 -0.19 -9.32 2.37
CA VAL A 20 0.53 -8.47 1.42
C VAL A 20 1.87 -8.05 2.02
N HIS A 21 2.95 -8.34 1.31
CA HIS A 21 4.32 -7.94 1.64
C HIS A 21 4.79 -6.95 0.57
N LEU A 22 4.91 -5.66 0.89
CA LEU A 22 5.14 -4.63 -0.12
C LEU A 22 6.37 -4.92 -0.99
N TYR A 23 7.51 -5.22 -0.38
CA TYR A 23 8.74 -5.41 -1.14
C TYR A 23 8.77 -6.73 -1.89
N ASP A 24 8.34 -7.82 -1.28
CA ASP A 24 8.32 -9.13 -1.93
C ASP A 24 7.37 -9.14 -3.13
N ASP A 25 6.20 -8.51 -2.99
CA ASP A 25 5.14 -8.59 -3.98
C ASP A 25 5.23 -7.51 -5.06
N TYR A 26 5.77 -6.32 -4.73
CA TYR A 26 5.67 -5.15 -5.62
C TYR A 26 7.00 -4.48 -5.99
N LYS A 27 8.13 -4.85 -5.36
CA LYS A 27 9.43 -4.26 -5.75
C LYS A 27 9.77 -4.60 -7.20
N GLY A 28 10.15 -3.58 -7.98
CA GLY A 28 10.44 -3.70 -9.40
C GLY A 28 9.21 -3.62 -10.32
N LYS A 29 7.99 -3.71 -9.79
CA LYS A 29 6.78 -3.37 -10.55
C LYS A 29 6.72 -1.85 -10.76
N LYS A 30 6.30 -1.41 -11.95
CA LYS A 30 6.22 0.02 -12.31
C LYS A 30 4.81 0.55 -12.04
N ASN A 31 4.72 1.81 -11.61
CA ASN A 31 3.47 2.55 -11.41
C ASN A 31 2.51 1.91 -10.40
N VAL A 32 3.03 1.47 -9.26
CA VAL A 32 2.23 0.97 -8.14
C VAL A 32 1.69 2.16 -7.33
N ILE A 33 0.39 2.18 -7.04
CA ILE A 33 -0.29 3.22 -6.26
C ILE A 33 -0.95 2.58 -5.05
N LEU A 34 -0.68 3.10 -3.86
CA LEU A 34 -1.35 2.72 -2.61
C LEU A 34 -2.28 3.86 -2.18
N ILE A 35 -3.58 3.56 -2.05
CA ILE A 35 -4.61 4.54 -1.71
C ILE A 35 -5.22 4.17 -0.36
N PHE A 36 -5.23 5.13 0.56
CA PHE A 36 -5.92 5.00 1.84
C PHE A 36 -7.24 5.77 1.78
N TYR A 37 -8.29 5.20 2.36
CA TYR A 37 -9.59 5.85 2.54
C TYR A 37 -10.04 5.69 4.00
N PRO A 38 -10.94 6.56 4.52
CA PRO A 38 -11.18 6.65 5.96
C PRO A 38 -11.77 5.39 6.59
N ILE A 39 -12.88 4.89 6.05
CA ILE A 39 -13.57 3.69 6.53
C ILE A 39 -14.57 3.20 5.47
N ASN A 40 -14.88 1.90 5.51
CA ASN A 40 -15.90 1.27 4.65
C ASN A 40 -17.32 1.79 4.95
N ASN A 41 -18.21 1.70 3.95
CA ASN A 41 -19.65 1.93 4.06
C ASN A 41 -20.07 3.33 4.59
N THR A 42 -19.30 4.37 4.27
CA THR A 42 -19.69 5.76 4.58
C THR A 42 -20.48 6.40 3.43
N PRO A 43 -21.58 7.13 3.72
CA PRO A 43 -22.44 7.73 2.68
C PRO A 43 -21.75 8.75 1.76
N GLY A 44 -20.68 9.41 2.24
CA GLY A 44 -20.12 10.59 1.58
C GLY A 44 -20.92 11.85 1.87
#